data_AF-A0A5Q4SUY0-F1
#
_entry.id   AF-A0A5Q4SUY0-F1
#
_cell.length_a   1.000
_cell.length_b   1.000
_cell.length_c   1.000
_cell.angle_alpha   90.00
_cell.angle_beta   90.00
_cell.angle_gamma   90.00
#
_symmetry.space_group_name_H-M   'P 1'
#
loop_
_entity.id
_entity.type
_entity.pdbx_description
1 polymer ?
#
loop_
_entity_poly.entity_id
_entity_poly.type
_entity_poly.pdbx_seq_one_letter_code
_entity_poly.pdbx_strand_id
1 'polypeptide(L)'
;MTFIESGLYVRDGFAEGPLADAALVRAARAGQLLDALQERASTLTDGQLRDGVHRALRRFTQEQPRTCQVDSISALISRGVRIDWSVSDRLPCA
;
A
#
# COMPACT_ATOMS: atom_id res chain seq x y z
N MET A 1 24.70 8.01 -9.23
CA MET A 1 23.32 8.36 -9.62
C MET A 1 23.04 7.70 -10.95
N THR A 2 22.06 6.81 -11.02
CA THR A 2 21.71 6.04 -12.23
C THR A 2 20.32 6.46 -12.69
N PHE A 3 20.16 6.92 -13.93
CA PHE A 3 18.85 7.32 -14.46
C PHE A 3 18.10 6.08 -14.95
N ILE A 4 16.87 5.88 -14.48
CA ILE A 4 15.99 4.79 -14.94
C ILE A 4 15.06 5.34 -16.02
N GLU A 5 14.41 6.46 -15.73
CA GLU A 5 13.51 7.17 -16.66
C GLU A 5 13.40 8.64 -16.29
N SER A 6 12.66 9.42 -17.09
CA SER A 6 12.44 10.85 -16.84
C SER A 6 11.80 11.08 -15.47
N GLY A 7 12.57 11.63 -14.52
CA GLY A 7 12.10 11.92 -13.16
C GLY A 7 12.26 10.76 -12.16
N LEU A 8 12.95 9.68 -12.53
CA LEU A 8 13.31 8.58 -11.63
C LEU A 8 14.80 8.24 -11.78
N TYR A 9 15.53 8.34 -10.68
CA TYR A 9 16.95 7.99 -10.63
C TYR A 9 17.28 7.25 -9.33
N VAL A 10 18.39 6.52 -9.34
CA VAL A 10 18.87 5.74 -8.20
C VAL A 10 20.07 6.42 -7.59
N ARG A 11 20.03 6.59 -6.28
CA ARG A 11 21.16 7.05 -5.47
C ARG A 11 21.27 6.16 -4.22
N ASP A 12 22.49 5.68 -3.97
CA ASP A 12 22.80 4.83 -2.81
C ASP A 12 21.88 3.60 -2.67
N GLY A 13 21.42 3.04 -3.80
CA GLY A 13 20.52 1.87 -3.83
C GLY A 13 19.03 2.21 -3.65
N PHE A 14 18.67 3.49 -3.54
CA PHE A 14 17.29 3.95 -3.40
C PHE A 14 16.81 4.72 -4.62
N ALA A 15 15.54 4.57 -4.95
CA ALA A 15 14.87 5.40 -5.95
C ALA A 15 14.62 6.80 -5.38
N GLU A 16 15.01 7.82 -6.15
CA GLU A 16 14.86 9.24 -5.87
C GLU A 16 14.22 9.96 -7.08
N GLY A 17 13.64 11.12 -6.81
CA GLY A 17 13.00 11.99 -7.80
C GLY A 17 11.47 11.98 -7.74
N PRO A 18 10.80 12.82 -8.55
CA PRO A 18 9.35 13.03 -8.48
C PRO A 18 8.51 11.74 -8.59
N LEU A 19 8.97 10.75 -9.34
CA LEU A 19 8.29 9.46 -9.45
C LEU A 19 8.40 8.62 -8.17
N ALA A 20 9.56 8.65 -7.51
CA ALA A 20 9.75 8.02 -6.21
C ALA A 20 8.89 8.70 -5.14
N ASP A 21 8.86 10.03 -5.12
CA ASP A 21 8.01 10.82 -4.20
C ASP A 21 6.53 10.49 -4.40
N ALA A 22 6.06 10.44 -5.65
CA ALA A 22 4.69 10.08 -5.97
C ALA A 22 4.34 8.65 -5.52
N ALA A 23 5.28 7.70 -5.66
CA ALA A 23 5.11 6.34 -5.18
C ALA A 23 5.07 6.26 -3.64
N LEU A 24 5.91 7.01 -2.94
CA LEU A 24 5.87 7.14 -1.48
C LEU A 24 4.54 7.73 -0.98
N VAL A 25 4.06 8.80 -1.62
CA VAL A 25 2.75 9.41 -1.28
C VAL A 25 1.60 8.43 -1.50
N ARG A 26 1.64 7.62 -2.56
CA ARG A 26 0.65 6.57 -2.79
C ARG A 26 0.70 5.50 -1.72
N ALA A 27 1.90 5.04 -1.36
CA ALA A 27 2.12 4.05 -0.33
C ALA A 27 1.61 4.56 1.03
N ALA A 28 1.95 5.79 1.43
CA ALA A 28 1.49 6.39 2.68
C ALA A 28 -0.04 6.48 2.74
N ARG A 29 -0.68 6.93 1.66
CA ARG A 29 -2.15 6.99 1.59
C ARG A 29 -2.80 5.61 1.63
N ALA A 30 -2.19 4.60 1.03
CA ALA A 30 -2.70 3.23 1.10
C ALA A 30 -2.58 2.66 2.53
N GLY A 31 -1.46 2.93 3.21
CA GLY A 31 -1.28 2.59 4.64
C GLY A 31 -2.36 3.21 5.52
N GLN A 32 -2.60 4.52 5.39
CA GLN A 32 -3.65 5.22 6.13
C GLN A 32 -5.06 4.62 5.90
N LEU A 33 -5.35 4.16 4.68
CA LEU A 33 -6.62 3.49 4.38
C LEU A 33 -6.70 2.12 5.07
N LEU A 34 -5.61 1.35 5.10
CA LEU A 34 -5.55 0.08 5.80
C LEU A 34 -5.68 0.27 7.32
N ASP A 35 -5.01 1.26 7.90
CA ASP A 35 -5.11 1.58 9.34
C ASP A 35 -6.55 1.93 9.73
N ALA A 36 -7.21 2.78 8.94
CA ALA A 36 -8.62 3.11 9.17
C ALA A 36 -9.55 1.89 9.07
N LEU A 37 -9.24 0.92 8.19
CA LEU A 37 -10.00 -0.34 8.10
C LEU A 37 -9.76 -1.24 9.32
N GLN A 38 -8.52 -1.27 9.83
CA GLN A 38 -8.16 -2.02 11.03
C GLN A 38 -8.84 -1.45 12.28
N GLU A 39 -8.90 -0.14 12.41
CA GLU A 39 -9.61 0.53 13.51
C GLU A 39 -11.12 0.27 13.50
N ARG A 40 -11.71 0.20 12.30
CA ARG A 40 -13.16 0.02 12.11
C ARG A 40 -13.58 -1.44 11.90
N ALA A 41 -12.65 -2.39 11.95
CA ALA A 41 -12.87 -3.78 11.57
C ALA A 41 -14.08 -4.43 12.26
N SER A 42 -14.31 -4.10 13.54
CA SER A 42 -15.44 -4.63 14.33
C SER A 42 -16.83 -4.09 13.92
N THR A 43 -16.86 -3.00 13.14
CA THR A 43 -18.09 -2.31 12.72
C THR A 43 -18.43 -2.51 11.25
N LEU A 44 -17.49 -3.04 10.47
CA LEU A 44 -17.63 -3.24 9.03
C LEU A 44 -18.14 -4.66 8.76
N THR A 45 -18.97 -4.80 7.73
CA THR A 45 -19.27 -6.13 7.19
C THR A 45 -18.09 -6.67 6.39
N ASP A 46 -18.00 -7.99 6.23
CA ASP A 46 -16.94 -8.62 5.42
C ASP A 46 -16.86 -8.04 4.00
N GLY A 47 -18.02 -7.72 3.39
CA GLY A 47 -18.08 -7.07 2.08
C GLY A 47 -17.50 -5.66 2.07
N GLN A 48 -17.80 -4.85 3.10
CA GLN A 48 -17.24 -3.51 3.24
C GLN A 48 -15.74 -3.53 3.51
N LEU A 49 -15.29 -4.46 4.35
CA LEU A 49 -13.87 -4.66 4.64
C LEU A 49 -13.10 -5.09 3.39
N ARG A 50 -13.63 -6.05 2.63
CA ARG A 50 -13.07 -6.51 1.36
C ARG A 50 -12.97 -5.39 0.33
N ASP A 51 -14.01 -4.59 0.16
CA ASP A 51 -13.99 -3.43 -0.75
C ASP A 51 -12.96 -2.38 -0.32
N GLY A 52 -12.88 -2.09 0.99
CA GLY A 52 -11.87 -1.19 1.54
C GLY A 52 -10.45 -1.65 1.25
N VAL A 53 -10.15 -2.92 1.53
CA VAL A 53 -8.84 -3.53 1.27
C VAL A 53 -8.51 -3.50 -0.23
N HIS A 54 -9.48 -3.82 -1.08
CA HIS A 54 -9.31 -3.75 -2.53
C HIS A 54 -8.91 -2.35 -3.00
N ARG A 55 -9.62 -1.31 -2.53
CA ARG A 55 -9.32 0.08 -2.88
C ARG A 55 -7.94 0.52 -2.40
N ALA A 56 -7.54 0.13 -1.19
CA ALA A 56 -6.22 0.44 -0.64
C ALA A 56 -5.10 -0.18 -1.49
N LEU A 57 -5.22 -1.48 -1.81
CA LEU A 57 -4.23 -2.20 -2.62
C LEU A 57 -4.17 -1.69 -4.06
N ARG A 58 -5.32 -1.41 -4.68
CA ARG A 58 -5.39 -0.81 -6.02
C ARG A 58 -4.71 0.55 -6.07
N ARG A 59 -4.84 1.35 -5.01
CA ARG A 59 -4.19 2.67 -4.93
C ARG A 59 -2.68 2.56 -4.78
N PHE A 60 -2.21 1.58 -4.02
CA PHE A 60 -0.78 1.32 -3.85
C PHE A 60 -0.14 0.83 -5.16
N THR A 61 -0.63 -0.28 -5.67
CA THR A 61 -0.07 -0.98 -6.84
C THR A 61 -0.35 -0.27 -8.16
N GLN A 62 -1.39 0.57 -8.22
CA GLN A 62 -1.97 1.08 -9.47
C GLN A 62 -2.47 -0.01 -10.42
N GLU A 63 -2.52 -1.26 -9.96
CA GLU A 63 -2.96 -2.41 -10.72
C GLU A 63 -4.22 -3.02 -10.09
N GLN A 64 -4.80 -4.00 -10.78
CA GLN A 64 -5.92 -4.77 -10.23
C GLN A 64 -5.37 -5.73 -9.16
N PRO A 65 -5.67 -5.53 -7.86
CA PRO A 65 -5.19 -6.44 -6.83
C PRO A 65 -5.79 -7.83 -7.01
N ARG A 66 -4.98 -8.86 -6.74
CA ARG A 66 -5.40 -10.25 -6.83
C ARG A 66 -6.47 -10.54 -5.78
N THR A 67 -7.54 -11.22 -6.19
CA THR A 67 -8.67 -11.58 -5.32
C THR A 67 -8.20 -12.29 -4.05
N CYS A 68 -7.30 -13.27 -4.16
CA CYS A 68 -6.77 -14.01 -3.01
C CYS A 68 -6.00 -13.13 -2.02
N GLN A 69 -5.31 -12.09 -2.52
CA GLN A 69 -4.57 -11.16 -1.66
C GLN A 69 -5.54 -10.28 -0.87
N VAL A 70 -6.57 -9.76 -1.53
CA VAL A 70 -7.65 -8.99 -0.87
C VAL A 70 -8.30 -9.84 0.20
N ASP A 71 -8.68 -11.08 -0.13
CA ASP A 71 -9.37 -11.99 0.78
C ASP A 71 -8.52 -12.36 2.00
N SER A 72 -7.22 -12.64 1.78
CA SER A 72 -6.30 -12.94 2.86
C SER A 72 -6.12 -11.76 3.81
N ILE A 73 -5.96 -10.54 3.28
CA ILE A 73 -5.79 -9.34 4.10
C ILE A 73 -7.09 -9.01 4.84
N SER A 74 -8.26 -9.06 4.18
CA SER A 74 -9.53 -8.84 4.85
C SER A 74 -9.78 -9.87 5.96
N ALA A 75 -9.42 -11.14 5.74
CA ALA A 75 -9.55 -12.17 6.76
C ALA A 75 -8.66 -11.90 7.97
N LEU A 76 -7.41 -11.46 7.76
CA LEU A 76 -6.51 -11.07 8.84
C LEU A 76 -7.08 -9.90 9.65
N ILE A 77 -7.54 -8.85 8.98
CA ILE A 77 -8.11 -7.66 9.64
C ILE A 77 -9.38 -8.02 10.41
N SER A 78 -10.28 -8.84 9.84
CA SER A 78 -11.51 -9.28 10.52
C SER A 78 -11.24 -10.07 11.80
N ARG A 79 -10.08 -10.74 11.90
CA ARG A 79 -9.63 -11.48 13.08
C ARG A 79 -8.90 -10.59 14.09
N GLY A 80 -8.81 -9.29 13.84
CA GLY A 80 -8.07 -8.35 14.69
C GLY A 80 -6.55 -8.45 14.57
N VAL A 81 -6.03 -9.13 13.53
CA VAL A 81 -4.59 -9.16 13.29
C VAL A 81 -4.16 -7.79 12.77
N ARG A 82 -3.28 -7.13 13.52
CA ARG A 82 -2.65 -5.89 13.05
C ARG A 82 -1.62 -6.20 11.97
N ILE A 83 -1.80 -5.56 10.83
CA ILE A 83 -0.90 -5.53 9.70
C ILE A 83 -0.19 -4.19 9.78
N ASP A 84 1.11 -4.23 10.06
CA ASP A 84 1.95 -3.06 10.02
C ASP A 84 2.28 -2.74 8.56
N TRP A 85 1.72 -1.65 8.05
CA TRP A 85 2.02 -1.17 6.70
C TRP A 85 3.10 -0.09 6.77
N SER A 86 4.32 -0.51 7.10
CA SER A 86 5.47 0.38 7.18
C SER A 86 5.87 0.85 5.77
N VAL A 87 5.52 2.08 5.42
CA VAL A 87 6.04 2.73 4.22
C VAL A 87 7.40 3.30 4.59
N SER A 88 8.48 2.70 4.07
CA SER A 88 9.81 3.29 4.23
C SER A 88 9.83 4.70 3.62
N ASP A 89 10.53 5.64 4.25
CA ASP A 89 10.74 6.99 3.71
C ASP A 89 11.54 6.99 2.39
N ARG A 90 12.06 5.83 1.99
CA ARG A 90 12.80 5.61 0.75
C ARG A 90 12.31 4.33 0.09
N LEU A 91 12.14 4.39 -1.24
CA LEU A 91 11.83 3.21 -2.03
C LEU A 91 13.13 2.48 -2.39
N PRO A 92 13.29 1.21 -2.01
CA PRO A 92 14.44 0.43 -2.47
C PRO A 92 14.38 0.33 -4.00
N CYS A 93 15.54 0.45 -4.65
CA CYS A 93 15.64 0.11 -6.07
C CYS A 93 15.56 -1.41 -6.21
N ALA A 94 14.70 -1.89 -7.13
CA ALA A 94 14.56 -3.30 -7.49
C ALA A 94 15.72 -3.78 -8.37
#